data_AF-X6LFN2-F1
#
_entry.id   AF-X6LFN2-F1
#
_cell.length_a   1.000
_cell.length_b   1.000
_cell.length_c   1.000
_cell.angle_alpha   90.00
_cell.angle_beta   90.00
_cell.angle_gamma   90.00
#
_symmetry.space_group_name_H-M   'P 1'
#
loop_
_entity.id
_entity.type
_entity.pdbx_description
1 polymer ?
#
loop_
_entity_poly.entity_id
_entity_poly.type
_entity_poly.pdbx_seq_one_letter_code
_entity_poly.pdbx_strand_id
1 'polypeptide(L)'
;NKTFHYQTLPICPAFDDFKCYSFVYLYDFIFLFGGYNGSQKTKNVYKYSMKEKTWNECKFTFPMEISHSFAILSDDHTNVHIIGGWNAKNETQKMHVSVN
;
A
#
# COMPACT_ATOMS: atom_id res chain seq x y z
N ASN A 1 -13.32 26.81 -13.97
CA ASN A 1 -13.69 25.39 -14.12
C ASN A 1 -12.47 24.51 -13.85
N LYS A 2 -12.53 23.64 -12.84
CA LYS A 2 -11.52 22.60 -12.64
C LYS A 2 -11.97 21.34 -13.38
N THR A 3 -11.08 20.76 -14.17
CA THR A 3 -11.33 19.51 -14.90
C THR A 3 -10.59 18.38 -14.21
N PHE A 4 -11.26 17.26 -13.98
CA PHE A 4 -10.63 16.07 -13.42
C PHE A 4 -10.13 15.17 -14.55
N HIS A 5 -8.88 14.73 -14.45
CA HIS A 5 -8.31 13.71 -15.31
C HIS A 5 -8.29 12.38 -14.55
N TYR A 6 -8.71 11.30 -15.20
CA TYR A 6 -8.68 9.96 -14.63
C TYR A 6 -8.13 8.97 -15.64
N GLN A 7 -7.54 7.89 -15.14
CA GLN A 7 -7.10 6.75 -15.94
C GLN A 7 -7.39 5.47 -15.17
N THR A 8 -7.81 4.42 -15.87
CA THR A 8 -7.94 3.09 -15.29
C THR A 8 -6.55 2.44 -15.29
N LEU A 9 -6.10 1.98 -14.12
CA LEU A 9 -4.87 1.22 -14.00
C LEU A 9 -5.17 -0.28 -14.20
N PRO A 10 -4.23 -1.07 -14.77
CA PRO A 10 -4.39 -2.51 -14.83
C PRO A 10 -4.46 -3.08 -13.42
N ILE A 11 -5.29 -4.10 -13.22
CA ILE A 11 -5.39 -4.82 -11.95
C ILE A 11 -4.06 -5.56 -11.73
N CYS A 12 -3.51 -5.44 -10.53
CA CYS A 12 -2.38 -6.28 -10.13
C CYS A 12 -2.91 -7.71 -9.93
N PRO A 13 -2.49 -8.73 -10.72
CA PRO A 13 -3.06 -10.07 -10.61
C PRO A 13 -2.86 -10.69 -9.21
N ALA A 14 -1.78 -10.32 -8.52
CA ALA A 14 -1.51 -10.76 -7.15
C ALA A 14 -2.46 -10.15 -6.11
N PHE A 15 -3.24 -9.14 -6.50
CA PHE A 15 -4.14 -8.37 -5.64
C PHE A 15 -5.59 -8.39 -6.13
N ASP A 16 -5.95 -9.28 -7.05
CA ASP A 16 -7.32 -9.34 -7.62
C ASP A 16 -8.38 -9.45 -6.49
N ASP A 17 -8.04 -10.18 -5.43
CA ASP A 17 -8.92 -10.36 -4.26
C ASP A 17 -8.59 -9.47 -3.06
N PHE A 18 -7.44 -8.78 -3.06
CA PHE A 18 -6.99 -7.99 -1.91
C PHE A 18 -7.58 -6.57 -1.94
N LYS A 19 -8.11 -6.14 -0.80
CA LYS A 19 -8.66 -4.80 -0.56
C LYS A 19 -8.11 -4.20 0.74
N CYS A 20 -8.46 -2.95 1.01
CA CYS A 20 -8.13 -2.27 2.27
C CYS A 20 -6.62 -2.19 2.55
N TYR A 21 -5.80 -2.12 1.51
CA TYR A 21 -4.40 -1.72 1.58
C TYR A 21 -4.29 -0.20 1.73
N SER A 22 -3.17 0.27 2.27
CA SER A 22 -2.78 1.68 2.17
C SER A 22 -1.84 1.90 0.99
N PHE A 23 -1.70 3.14 0.54
CA PHE A 23 -0.87 3.45 -0.61
C PHE A 23 -0.22 4.83 -0.53
N VAL A 24 0.91 4.99 -1.21
CA VAL A 24 1.57 6.29 -1.45
C VAL A 24 2.10 6.36 -2.87
N TYR A 25 2.22 7.58 -3.38
CA TYR A 25 2.94 7.86 -4.62
C TYR A 25 4.35 8.36 -4.30
N LEU A 26 5.38 7.71 -4.83
CA LEU A 26 6.78 8.05 -4.60
C LEU A 26 7.66 7.57 -5.76
N TYR A 27 8.55 8.43 -6.26
CA TYR A 27 9.52 8.14 -7.34
C TYR A 27 8.88 7.55 -8.62
N ASP A 28 7.73 8.06 -9.06
CA ASP A 28 6.95 7.53 -10.18
C ASP A 28 6.41 6.11 -10.00
N PHE A 29 6.31 5.66 -8.74
CA PHE A 29 5.63 4.43 -8.36
C PHE A 29 4.45 4.70 -7.43
N ILE A 30 3.40 3.88 -7.57
CA ILE A 30 2.38 3.73 -6.52
C ILE A 30 2.75 2.50 -5.72
N PHE A 31 3.03 2.67 -4.42
CA PHE A 31 3.25 1.55 -3.52
C PHE A 31 1.95 1.17 -2.82
N LEU A 32 1.66 -0.13 -2.74
CA LEU A 32 0.57 -0.70 -1.96
C LEU A 32 1.15 -1.48 -0.77
N PHE A 33 0.54 -1.30 0.39
CA PHE A 33 1.01 -1.84 1.65
C PHE A 33 -0.08 -2.68 2.31
N GLY A 34 0.21 -3.97 2.52
CA GLY A 34 -0.69 -4.89 3.18
C GLY A 34 -1.97 -5.15 2.38
N GLY A 35 -3.08 -5.32 3.07
CA GLY A 35 -4.40 -5.61 2.50
C GLY A 35 -5.03 -6.86 3.10
N TYR A 36 -6.30 -7.08 2.77
CA TYR A 36 -7.11 -8.21 3.20
C TYR A 36 -7.86 -8.82 2.01
N ASN A 37 -7.79 -10.14 1.82
CA ASN A 37 -8.43 -10.82 0.69
C ASN A 37 -9.77 -11.50 1.02
N GLY A 38 -10.37 -11.19 2.17
CA GLY A 38 -11.57 -11.89 2.65
C GLY A 38 -11.29 -13.11 3.51
N SER A 39 -10.03 -13.58 3.57
CA SER A 39 -9.60 -14.68 4.43
C SER A 39 -8.41 -14.27 5.31
N GLN A 40 -7.35 -13.75 4.69
CA GLN A 40 -6.10 -13.39 5.35
C GLN A 40 -5.65 -11.98 5.02
N LYS A 41 -4.85 -11.42 5.93
CA LYS A 41 -4.13 -10.17 5.70
C LYS A 41 -2.74 -10.49 5.17
N THR A 42 -2.13 -9.53 4.47
CA THR A 42 -0.76 -9.69 3.97
C THR A 42 0.17 -8.66 4.59
N LYS A 43 1.45 -9.01 4.61
CA LYS A 43 2.57 -8.11 4.92
C LYS A 43 3.31 -7.64 3.67
N ASN A 44 2.89 -8.10 2.48
CA ASN A 44 3.60 -7.83 1.25
C ASN A 44 3.43 -6.39 0.81
N VAL A 45 4.42 -5.92 0.04
CA VAL A 45 4.43 -4.59 -0.56
C VAL A 45 4.52 -4.76 -2.06
N TYR A 46 3.68 -4.03 -2.78
CA TYR A 46 3.67 -4.04 -4.24
C TYR A 46 3.91 -2.63 -4.74
N LYS A 47 4.49 -2.52 -5.93
CA LYS A 47 4.67 -1.24 -6.60
C LYS A 47 4.19 -1.29 -8.03
N TYR A 48 3.51 -0.23 -8.44
CA TYR A 48 3.12 0.02 -9.82
C TYR A 48 4.04 1.07 -10.44
N SER A 49 4.67 0.76 -11.56
CA SER A 49 5.44 1.75 -12.33
C SER A 49 4.50 2.63 -13.13
N MET A 50 4.47 3.95 -12.88
CA MET A 50 3.69 4.88 -13.70
C MET A 50 4.21 4.98 -15.13
N LYS A 51 5.51 4.75 -15.32
CA LYS A 51 6.18 4.78 -16.63
C LYS A 51 5.93 3.48 -17.40
N GLU A 52 6.25 2.35 -16.80
CA GLU A 52 6.20 1.03 -17.46
C GLU A 52 4.81 0.40 -17.42
N LYS A 53 3.88 0.98 -16.64
CA LYS A 53 2.51 0.51 -16.48
C LYS A 53 2.39 -0.93 -15.97
N THR A 54 3.36 -1.37 -15.16
CA THR A 54 3.45 -2.74 -14.64
C THR A 54 3.45 -2.79 -13.12
N TRP A 55 2.87 -3.85 -12.57
CA TRP A 55 2.93 -4.18 -11.15
C TRP A 55 4.08 -5.14 -10.85
N ASN A 56 4.77 -4.92 -9.74
CA ASN A 56 5.83 -5.80 -9.26
C ASN A 56 5.75 -5.92 -7.74
N GLU A 57 5.97 -7.12 -7.22
CA GLU A 57 6.15 -7.33 -5.79
C GLU A 57 7.51 -6.76 -5.35
N CYS A 58 7.53 -6.06 -4.23
CA CYS A 58 8.76 -5.59 -3.60
C CYS A 58 9.44 -6.75 -2.85
N LYS A 59 10.77 -6.75 -2.84
CA LYS A 59 11.55 -7.76 -2.10
C LYS A 59 11.45 -7.60 -0.57
N PHE A 60 10.97 -6.46 -0.10
CA PHE A 60 10.76 -6.19 1.33
C PHE A 60 9.28 -6.37 1.69
N THR A 61 9.05 -6.70 2.96
CA THR A 61 7.71 -6.89 3.52
C THR A 61 7.61 -6.18 4.87
N PHE A 62 6.40 -5.92 5.34
CA PHE A 62 6.19 -5.43 6.71
C PHE A 62 6.57 -6.50 7.74
N PRO A 63 6.94 -6.07 8.96
CA PRO A 63 7.13 -6.98 10.07
C PRO A 63 5.83 -7.70 10.50
N MET A 64 4.67 -7.26 10.00
CA MET A 64 3.38 -7.86 10.32
C MET A 64 2.33 -7.66 9.23
N GLU A 65 1.33 -8.54 9.26
CA GLU A 65 0.15 -8.44 8.40
C GLU A 65 -0.73 -7.27 8.82
N ILE A 66 -1.20 -6.50 7.84
CA ILE A 66 -1.92 -5.26 8.11
C ILE A 66 -2.97 -5.00 7.02
N SER A 67 -4.12 -4.47 7.43
CA SER A 67 -5.12 -3.88 6.53
C SER A 67 -5.80 -2.69 7.21
N HIS A 68 -6.55 -1.90 6.45
CA HIS A 68 -7.25 -0.68 6.92
C HIS A 68 -6.33 0.35 7.58
N SER A 69 -5.04 0.37 7.21
CA SER A 69 -4.09 1.37 7.66
C SER A 69 -4.15 2.63 6.79
N PHE A 70 -3.48 3.69 7.24
CA PHE A 70 -3.18 4.87 6.45
C PHE A 70 -1.68 4.94 6.18
N ALA A 71 -1.29 5.31 4.95
CA ALA A 71 0.10 5.57 4.60
C ALA A 71 0.25 7.06 4.23
N ILE A 72 1.30 7.69 4.75
CA ILE A 72 1.59 9.12 4.58
C ILE A 72 3.08 9.25 4.23
N LEU A 73 3.39 10.00 3.18
CA LEU A 73 4.77 10.32 2.83
C LEU A 73 5.26 11.52 3.65
N SER A 74 6.49 11.47 4.16
CA SER A 74 7.12 12.59 4.84
C SER A 74 7.35 13.77 3.90
N ASP A 75 7.43 14.97 4.46
CA ASP A 75 7.59 16.23 3.70
C ASP A 75 8.89 16.28 2.88
N ASP A 76 9.95 15.69 3.42
CA ASP A 76 11.24 15.55 2.74
C ASP A 76 11.29 14.36 1.76
N HIS A 77 10.17 13.63 1.58
CA HIS A 77 10.04 12.45 0.73
C HIS A 77 11.01 11.30 1.09
N THR A 78 11.56 11.28 2.31
CA THR A 78 12.51 10.25 2.74
C THR A 78 11.87 9.07 3.46
N ASN A 79 10.64 9.22 3.96
CA ASN A 79 10.00 8.20 4.78
C ASN A 79 8.54 8.01 4.42
N VAL A 80 8.08 6.77 4.42
CA VAL A 80 6.66 6.43 4.40
C VAL A 80 6.23 6.03 5.80
N HIS A 81 5.25 6.73 6.35
CA HIS A 81 4.63 6.48 7.64
C HIS A 81 3.35 5.69 7.48
N ILE A 82 3.26 4.52 8.12
CA ILE A 82 2.03 3.74 8.18
C ILE A 82 1.46 3.75 9.59
N ILE A 83 0.18 4.13 9.70
CA ILE A 83 -0.50 4.39 10.97
C ILE A 83 -1.80 3.58 11.03
N GLY A 84 -2.05 2.96 12.19
CA GLY A 84 -3.30 2.29 12.49
C GLY A 84 -3.47 0.94 11.79
N GLY A 85 -4.72 0.61 11.44
CA GLY A 85 -5.09 -0.64 10.80
C GLY A 85 -5.33 -1.80 11.77
N TRP A 86 -5.58 -2.98 11.19
CA TRP A 86 -5.88 -4.22 11.90
C TRP A 86 -4.84 -5.29 11.62
N ASN A 87 -4.42 -6.00 12.66
CA ASN A 87 -3.48 -7.11 12.54
C ASN A 87 -4.18 -8.41 12.09
N ALA A 88 -3.41 -9.50 11.99
CA ALA A 88 -3.90 -10.85 11.67
C ALA A 88 -5.13 -11.27 12.51
N LYS A 89 -5.17 -10.88 13.79
CA LYS A 89 -6.22 -11.21 14.76
C LYS A 89 -7.41 -10.25 14.75
N ASN A 90 -7.46 -9.30 13.81
CA ASN A 90 -8.45 -8.21 13.75
C ASN A 90 -8.39 -7.24 14.94
N GLU A 91 -7.25 -7.14 15.60
CA GLU A 91 -7.04 -6.18 16.68
C GLU A 91 -6.52 -4.86 16.09
N THR A 92 -7.00 -3.75 16.63
CA THR A 92 -6.51 -2.41 16.26
C THR A 92 -5.05 -2.25 16.62
N GLN A 93 -4.25 -1.87 15.63
CA GLN A 93 -2.84 -1.62 15.82
C GLN A 93 -2.61 -0.17 16.25
N LYS A 94 -2.00 0.02 17.42
CA LYS A 94 -1.55 1.34 17.90
C LYS A 94 -0.11 1.61 17.48
N MET A 95 0.24 1.27 16.25
CA MET A 95 1.61 1.29 15.75
C MET A 95 1.81 2.35 14.68
N HIS A 96 3.04 2.84 14.63
CA HIS A 96 3.59 3.68 13.57
C HIS A 96 4.80 2.97 13.01
N VAL A 97 4.81 2.73 11.69
CA VAL A 97 5.98 2.20 10.98
C VAL A 97 6.51 3.29 10.08
N SER A 98 7.82 3.51 10.11
CA SER A 98 8.52 4.32 9.12
C SER A 98 9.41 3.41 8.28
N VAL A 99 9.44 3.65 6.97
CA VAL A 99 10.34 2.99 6.02
C VAL A 99 10.98 4.06 5.15
N ASN A 100 12.31 4.02 5.02
CA ASN A 100 13.13 4.84 4.13
C ASN A 100 13.45 4.08 2.84
#